data_AF-A0A510WUN5-F1
#
_entry.id   AF-A0A510WUN5-F1
#
_cell.length_a   1.000
_cell.length_b   1.000
_cell.length_c   1.000
_cell.angle_alpha   90.00
_cell.angle_beta   90.00
_cell.angle_gamma   90.00
#
_symmetry.space_group_name_H-M   'P 1'
#
loop_
_entity.id
_entity.type
_entity.pdbx_description
1 polymer ?
#
loop_
_entity_poly.entity_id
_entity_poly.type
_entity_poly.pdbx_seq_one_letter_code
_entity_poly.pdbx_strand_id
1 'polypeptide(L)' 'MGFRLDDTTIFFIECKNEKGKPRKDQIEFHKFLTQCDVVHGIARSIDDAILIVNERKVGYGFEKYD' A
#
# COMPACT_ATOMS: atom_id res chain seq x y z
N MET A 1 -7.84 4.31 2.18
CA MET A 1 -7.46 5.53 1.44
C MET A 1 -7.19 6.62 2.44
N GLY A 2 -6.08 7.34 2.27
CA GLY A 2 -5.72 8.50 3.08
C GLY A 2 -5.20 9.63 2.19
N PHE A 3 -5.14 10.82 2.77
CA PHE A 3 -4.62 12.02 2.11
C PHE A 3 -3.62 12.69 3.04
N ARG A 4 -2.42 12.94 2.54
CA ARG A 4 -1.37 13.62 3.28
C ARG A 4 -1.38 15.10 2.92
N LEU A 5 -1.64 15.95 3.91
CA LEU A 5 -1.82 17.40 3.70
C LEU A 5 -0.48 18.13 3.49
N ASP A 6 0.62 17.59 3.97
CA ASP A 6 1.96 18.18 3.88
C ASP A 6 2.45 18.28 2.42
N ASP A 7 2.17 17.27 1.61
CA ASP A 7 2.61 17.17 0.23
C ASP A 7 1.49 16.83 -0.74
N THR A 8 0.23 16.94 -0.28
CA THR A 8 -0.98 16.81 -1.11
C THR A 8 -1.09 15.44 -1.80
N THR A 9 -0.50 14.39 -1.21
CA THR A 9 -0.44 13.04 -1.79
C THR A 9 -1.57 12.15 -1.29
N ILE A 10 -2.24 11.46 -2.21
CA ILE A 10 -3.16 10.36 -1.88
C ILE A 10 -2.37 9.06 -1.70
N PHE A 11 -2.73 8.25 -0.70
CA PHE A 11 -2.14 6.92 -0.49
C PHE A 11 -3.18 5.86 -0.13
N PHE A 12 -2.82 4.59 -0.33
CA PHE A 12 -3.69 3.44 -0.06
C PHE A 12 -2.99 2.42 0.83
N ILE A 13 -3.67 1.97 1.89
CA ILE A 13 -3.19 0.92 2.77
C ILE A 13 -4.20 -0.21 2.76
N GLU A 14 -3.73 -1.41 2.44
CA GLU A 14 -4.50 -2.65 2.55
C GLU A 14 -4.15 -3.34 3.87
N CYS A 15 -5.04 -3.28 4.86
CA CYS A 15 -4.78 -3.90 6.17
C CYS A 15 -5.06 -5.41 6.13
N LYS A 16 -4.10 -6.24 6.49
CA LYS A 16 -4.24 -7.70 6.60
C LYS A 16 -3.66 -8.20 7.92
N ASN A 17 -4.10 -9.37 8.40
CA ASN A 17 -3.40 -10.08 9.47
C ASN A 17 -2.14 -10.78 8.92
N GLU A 18 -1.33 -11.43 9.77
CA GLU A 18 -0.07 -12.08 9.37
C GLU A 18 -0.19 -13.04 8.17
N LYS A 19 -1.30 -13.77 8.06
CA LYS A 19 -1.53 -14.79 7.02
C LYS A 19 -2.45 -14.33 5.89
N GLY A 20 -3.03 -13.14 6.01
CA GLY A 20 -4.04 -12.61 5.11
C GLY A 20 -3.44 -12.36 3.74
N LYS A 21 -4.09 -12.89 2.71
CA LYS A 21 -3.71 -12.70 1.31
C LYS A 21 -4.56 -11.59 0.69
N PRO A 22 -3.99 -10.70 -0.13
CA PRO A 22 -4.77 -9.80 -0.97
C PRO A 22 -5.61 -10.63 -1.94
N ARG A 23 -6.82 -10.13 -2.21
CA ARG A 23 -7.71 -10.70 -3.24
C ARG A 23 -7.18 -10.33 -4.64
N LYS A 24 -7.67 -11.01 -5.68
CA LYS A 24 -7.19 -10.81 -7.06
C LYS A 24 -7.40 -9.37 -7.54
N ASP A 25 -8.56 -8.78 -7.25
CA ASP A 25 -8.89 -7.38 -7.54
C ASP A 25 -7.95 -6.39 -6.82
N GLN A 26 -7.55 -6.70 -5.59
CA GLN A 26 -6.58 -5.89 -4.84
C GLN A 26 -5.18 -5.93 -5.47
N ILE A 27 -4.79 -7.09 -6.02
CA ILE A 27 -3.52 -7.24 -6.75
C ILE A 27 -3.56 -6.43 -8.05
N GLU A 28 -4.66 -6.51 -8.82
CA GLU A 28 -4.80 -5.72 -10.05
C GLU A 28 -4.83 -4.21 -9.76
N PHE A 29 -5.45 -3.80 -8.65
CA PHE A 29 -5.44 -2.40 -8.24
C PHE A 29 -4.05 -1.94 -7.79
N HIS A 30 -3.30 -2.77 -7.07
CA HIS A 30 -1.88 -2.52 -6.73
C HIS A 30 -1.03 -2.30 -7.99
N LYS A 31 -1.21 -3.13 -9.03
CA LYS A 31 -0.48 -2.95 -10.31
C LYS A 31 -0.77 -1.59 -10.94
N PHE A 32 -2.03 -1.18 -10.95
CA PHE A 32 -2.42 0.15 -11.42
C PHE A 32 -1.79 1.28 -10.59
N LEU A 33 -1.85 1.19 -9.26
CA LEU A 33 -1.25 2.19 -8.37
C LEU A 33 0.27 2.27 -8.54
N THR A 34 0.94 1.13 -8.75
CA THR A 34 2.39 1.06 -9.01
C THR A 34 2.75 1.75 -10.33
N GLN A 35 1.96 1.56 -11.38
CA GLN A 35 2.15 2.25 -12.67
C GLN A 35 2.00 3.77 -12.56
N CYS A 36 1.16 4.24 -11.64
CA CYS A 36 0.94 5.66 -11.38
C CYS A 36 1.88 6.25 -10.31
N ASP A 37 2.85 5.49 -9.80
CA ASP A 37 3.77 5.88 -8.71
C ASP A 37 3.03 6.38 -7.45
N VAL A 38 1.87 5.77 -7.17
CA VAL A 38 1.04 6.12 -6.00
C VAL A 38 1.56 5.37 -4.77
N VAL A 39 1.68 6.05 -3.63
CA VAL A 39 2.09 5.41 -2.36
C VAL A 39 1.03 4.41 -1.92
N HIS A 40 1.42 3.14 -1.79
CA HIS A 40 0.54 2.09 -1.31
C HIS A 40 1.27 0.84 -0.82
N GLY A 41 0.56 0.00 -0.07
CA GLY A 41 1.07 -1.30 0.36
C GLY A 41 0.13 -2.07 1.28
N ILE A 42 0.56 -3.28 1.65
CA ILE A 42 -0.11 -4.14 2.63
C ILE A 42 0.49 -3.88 4.01
N ALA A 43 -0.33 -3.40 4.95
CA ALA A 43 0.07 -3.27 6.35
C ALA A 43 -0.40 -4.48 7.16
N ARG A 44 0.52 -5.10 7.92
CA ARG A 44 0.23 -6.17 8.88
C ARG A 44 0.37 -5.73 10.32
N SER A 45 0.91 -4.53 10.52
CA SER A 45 1.11 -3.87 11.79
C SER A 45 0.88 -2.36 11.64
N ILE A 46 0.83 -1.65 12.77
CA ILE A 46 0.83 -0.19 12.79
C ILE A 46 2.14 0.34 12.19
N ASP A 47 3.26 -0.31 12.50
CA ASP A 47 4.58 0.11 12.03
C ASP A 47 4.69 0.01 10.50
N ASP A 48 4.12 -1.03 9.89
CA ASP A 48 4.05 -1.12 8.42
C ASP A 48 3.26 0.06 7.83
N ALA A 49 2.12 0.42 8.43
CA ALA A 49 1.30 1.53 7.95
C ALA A 49 2.06 2.87 8.04
N ILE A 50 2.78 3.10 9.14
CA ILE A 50 3.64 4.27 9.32
C ILE A 50 4.77 4.27 8.28
N LEU A 51 5.44 3.13 8.08
CA LEU A 51 6.52 2.98 7.12
C LEU A 51 6.06 3.30 5.69
N ILE A 52 4.93 2.73 5.26
CA ILE A 52 4.37 2.93 3.92
C ILE A 52 4.16 4.42 3.64
N VAL A 53 3.54 5.14 4.59
CA VAL A 53 3.18 6.55 4.41
C VAL A 53 4.41 7.45 4.53
N ASN A 54 5.20 7.30 5.59
CA ASN A 54 6.29 8.23 5.88
C ASN A 54 7.48 8.04 4.93
N GLU A 55 7.81 6.79 4.58
CA GLU A 55 8.87 6.49 3.61
C GLU A 55 8.36 6.43 2.16
N ARG A 56 7.09 6.78 1.92
CA ARG A 56 6.46 6.84 0.58
C ARG A 56 6.66 5.55 -0.23
N LYS A 57 6.45 4.39 0.41
CA LYS A 57 6.63 3.11 -0.29
C LYS A 57 5.56 2.92 -1.34
N VAL A 58 5.97 2.43 -2.51
CA VAL A 58 5.09 2.01 -3.60
C VAL A 58 5.11 0.49 -3.63
N GLY A 59 3.94 -0.13 -3.50
CA GLY A 59 3.80 -1.58 -3.58
C GLY A 59 4.34 -2.39 -2.40
N TYR A 60 4.52 -1.79 -1.22
CA TYR A 60 5.10 -2.49 -0.07
C TYR A 60 4.27 -3.73 0.31
N GLY A 61 4.93 -4.87 0.52
CA GLY A 61 4.26 -6.12 0.92
C GLY A 61 3.55 -6.85 -0.22
N PHE A 62 3.65 -6.36 -1.46
CA PHE A 62 3.13 -7.00 -2.66
C PHE A 62 4.17 -7.80 -3.45
N GLU A 63 5.42 -7.91 -2.97
CA GLU A 63 6.56 -8.49 -3.71
C GLU A 63 6.36 -9.95 -4.15
N LYS A 64 5.40 -10.64 -3.53
CA LYS A 64 5.02 -12.03 -3.84
C LYS A 64 3.88 -12.15 -4.86
N TYR A 65 3.31 -11.04 -5.30
CA TYR A 65 2.12 -10.94 -6.14
C TYR A 65 2.36 -10.16 -7.44
N ASP A 66 3.59 -9.70 -7.64
CA ASP A 66 4.09 -9.11 -8.88
C ASP A 66 4.44 -10.17 -9.93
#